data_AF-A0A2X3H2R5-F1
#
_entry.id   AF-A0A2X3H2R5-F1
#
_cell.length_a   1.000
_cell.length_b   1.000
_cell.length_c   1.000
_cell.angle_alpha   90.00
_cell.angle_beta   90.00
_cell.angle_gamma   90.00
#
_symmetry.space_group_name_H-M   'P 1'
#
loop_
_entity.id
_entity.type
_entity.pdbx_description
1 polymer ?
#
loop_
_entity_poly.entity_id
_entity_poly.type
_entity_poly.pdbx_seq_one_letter_code
_entity_poly.pdbx_strand_id
1 'polypeptide(L)'
;MVTQYYKSQGDDDYGLWLGKNMSAVTSGGKAYTTDGLNSDRIPGTERHLISLQYSDADFFGQNLVSQVYYRDESLTFYPFPTLTKGQVSSFSSSQQDTDQYGAKLTLNSQPLAGWDLTWGLDADHETFNANQMFFDLPQSMASGGCTTNRSTQPAATRDTVFPMSRHSCSPATI
;
A
#
# COMPACT_ATOMS: atom_id res chain seq x y z
N MET A 1 23.50 -1.53 3.16
CA MET A 1 22.20 -2.02 3.67
C MET A 1 21.35 -0.83 4.03
N VAL A 2 20.09 -0.82 3.59
CA VAL A 2 19.10 0.23 3.89
C VAL A 2 17.89 -0.45 4.52
N THR A 3 17.43 0.09 5.65
CA THR A 3 16.15 -0.28 6.26
C THR A 3 15.35 1.00 6.41
N GLN A 4 14.09 0.95 6.01
CA GLN A 4 13.16 2.05 6.14
C GLN A 4 11.88 1.55 6.80
N TYR A 5 11.47 2.29 7.84
CA TYR A 5 10.16 2.20 8.44
C TYR A 5 9.42 3.51 8.13
N TYR A 6 8.26 3.41 7.50
CA TYR A 6 7.40 4.55 7.19
C TYR A 6 6.02 4.29 7.77
N LYS A 7 5.58 5.18 8.66
CA LYS A 7 4.26 5.15 9.27
C LYS A 7 3.63 6.53 9.09
N SER A 8 2.58 6.57 8.27
CA SER A 8 1.76 7.76 8.03
C SER A 8 0.34 7.43 8.41
N GLN A 9 0.05 7.53 9.70
CA GLN A 9 -1.28 7.33 10.27
C GLN A 9 -1.78 8.71 10.71
N GLY A 10 -3.07 8.99 10.52
CA GLY A 10 -3.67 10.14 11.21
C GLY A 10 -3.50 9.91 12.71
N ASP A 11 -3.17 10.95 13.47
CA ASP A 11 -3.10 10.85 14.93
C ASP A 11 -4.43 10.22 15.41
N ASP A 12 -4.35 9.10 16.14
CA ASP A 12 -5.49 8.22 16.48
C ASP A 12 -6.62 8.99 17.20
N ASP A 13 -6.31 10.20 17.64
CA ASP A 13 -7.19 11.16 18.28
C ASP A 13 -8.09 11.93 17.31
N TYR A 14 -7.83 12.01 16.00
CA TYR A 14 -8.55 12.89 15.07
C TYR A 14 -9.31 12.16 13.95
N GLY A 15 -10.64 12.28 13.97
CA GLY A 15 -11.58 11.64 13.06
C GLY A 15 -12.27 12.63 12.11
N LEU A 16 -12.58 12.22 10.88
CA LEU A 16 -13.48 12.98 10.01
C LEU A 16 -14.93 12.84 10.49
N TRP A 17 -15.52 13.90 11.01
CA TRP A 17 -16.93 13.94 11.38
C TRP A 17 -17.79 14.34 10.18
N LEU A 18 -18.73 13.47 9.79
CA LEU A 18 -19.61 13.65 8.63
C LEU A 18 -21.01 14.18 9.02
N GLY A 19 -21.19 14.58 10.28
CA GLY A 19 -22.46 15.02 10.79
C GLY A 19 -23.35 13.90 11.29
N LYS A 20 -24.24 14.22 12.22
CA LYS A 20 -25.27 13.29 12.71
C LYS A 20 -26.07 12.75 11.51
N ASN A 21 -26.28 11.45 11.46
CA ASN A 21 -26.89 10.75 10.31
C ASN A 21 -26.16 10.99 8.97
N MET A 22 -24.86 11.26 9.01
CA MET A 22 -24.03 11.52 7.83
C MET A 22 -24.54 12.70 6.99
N SER A 23 -25.10 13.72 7.65
CA SER A 23 -25.71 14.90 6.99
C SER A 23 -24.80 15.60 5.98
N ALA A 24 -23.48 15.49 6.11
CA ALA A 24 -22.52 16.07 5.17
C ALA A 24 -22.57 15.43 3.77
N VAL A 25 -23.00 14.17 3.67
CA VAL A 25 -23.10 13.46 2.39
C VAL A 25 -24.55 13.25 1.93
N THR A 26 -25.54 13.49 2.79
CA THR A 26 -26.97 13.27 2.49
C THR A 26 -27.80 14.55 2.39
N SER A 27 -27.45 15.63 3.10
CA SER A 27 -28.31 16.81 3.24
C SER A 27 -27.57 18.14 3.36
N GLY A 28 -26.34 18.24 2.84
CA GLY A 28 -25.58 19.50 2.79
C GLY A 28 -24.98 19.96 4.13
N GLY A 29 -24.83 19.06 5.11
CA GLY A 29 -24.09 19.31 6.35
C GLY A 29 -22.59 19.59 6.09
N LYS A 30 -21.88 20.10 7.10
CA LYS A 30 -20.43 20.34 7.00
C LYS A 30 -19.66 19.15 7.57
N ALA A 31 -18.69 18.66 6.81
CA ALA A 31 -17.68 17.73 7.31
C ALA A 31 -16.51 18.52 7.89
N TYR A 32 -15.98 18.08 9.03
CA TYR A 32 -14.79 18.66 9.65
C TYR A 32 -14.06 17.60 10.48
N THR A 33 -12.76 17.79 10.67
CA THR A 33 -11.96 16.96 11.56
C THR A 33 -12.30 17.29 13.01
N THR A 34 -12.54 16.27 13.83
CA THR A 34 -12.81 16.41 15.26
C THR A 34 -11.99 15.41 16.05
N ASP A 35 -11.66 15.79 17.27
CA ASP A 35 -11.02 14.92 18.26
C ASP A 35 -11.99 13.80 18.67
N GLY A 36 -11.48 12.63 19.05
CA GLY A 36 -12.24 11.48 19.55
C GLY A 36 -12.57 10.39 18.52
N LEU A 37 -11.70 10.11 17.55
CA LEU A 37 -11.85 8.93 16.70
C LEU A 37 -11.69 7.65 17.54
N ASN A 38 -12.69 6.77 17.53
CA ASN A 38 -12.61 5.45 18.12
C ASN A 38 -13.06 4.43 17.05
N SER A 39 -12.08 3.87 16.34
CA SER A 39 -12.32 2.99 15.20
C SER A 39 -11.51 1.71 15.31
N ASP A 40 -12.15 0.58 15.02
CA ASP A 40 -11.47 -0.72 14.83
C ASP A 40 -10.47 -0.72 13.67
N ARG A 41 -10.51 0.31 12.81
CA ARG A 41 -9.62 0.47 11.65
C ARG A 41 -9.23 1.94 11.47
N ILE A 42 -7.97 2.23 11.75
CA ILE A 42 -7.42 3.58 11.67
C ILE A 42 -6.84 3.83 10.28
N PRO A 43 -7.25 4.88 9.58
CA PRO A 43 -6.74 5.20 8.25
C PRO A 43 -5.26 5.59 8.28
N GLY A 44 -4.50 5.05 7.35
CA GLY A 44 -3.06 5.31 7.29
C GLY A 44 -2.33 4.36 6.34
N THR A 45 -1.08 4.70 6.10
CA THR A 45 -0.12 3.88 5.36
C THR A 45 0.98 3.46 6.31
N GLU A 46 1.22 2.16 6.40
CA GLU A 46 2.39 1.60 7.04
C GLU A 46 3.21 0.84 6.02
N ARG A 47 4.52 1.08 5.98
CA ARG A 47 5.42 0.48 5.01
C ARG A 47 6.74 0.15 5.66
N HIS A 48 7.19 -1.09 5.46
CA HIS A 48 8.51 -1.54 5.84
C HIS A 48 9.27 -1.89 4.57
N LEU A 49 10.52 -1.44 4.48
CA LEU A 49 11.40 -1.71 3.35
C LEU A 49 12.76 -2.14 3.88
N ILE A 50 13.23 -3.28 3.40
CA ILE A 50 14.59 -3.77 3.64
C ILE A 50 15.25 -3.91 2.26
N SER A 51 16.39 -3.27 2.08
CA SER A 51 17.20 -3.44 0.88
C SER A 51 18.66 -3.70 1.22
N LEU A 52 19.19 -4.76 0.63
CA LEU A 52 20.59 -5.11 0.70
C LEU A 52 21.20 -4.94 -0.69
N GLN A 53 22.33 -4.26 -0.75
CA GLN A 53 23.10 -4.07 -1.97
C GLN A 53 24.51 -4.58 -1.69
N TYR A 54 25.05 -5.32 -2.65
CA TYR A 54 26.41 -5.82 -2.68
C TYR A 54 27.05 -5.43 -3.99
N SER A 55 28.32 -5.05 -3.93
CA SER A 55 29.10 -4.70 -5.12
C SER A 55 30.49 -5.28 -4.99
N ASP A 56 30.99 -5.83 -6.09
CA ASP A 56 32.32 -6.41 -6.20
C ASP A 56 32.94 -5.95 -7.52
N ALA A 57 34.12 -5.34 -7.45
CA ALA A 57 34.80 -4.78 -8.61
C ALA A 57 35.67 -5.79 -9.37
N ASP A 58 35.85 -7.00 -8.84
CA ASP A 58 36.68 -8.05 -9.47
C ASP A 58 36.01 -9.42 -9.37
N PHE A 59 34.70 -9.45 -9.61
CA PHE A 59 33.92 -10.68 -9.67
C PHE A 59 34.19 -11.39 -11.00
N PHE A 60 35.13 -12.34 -10.99
CA PHE A 60 35.57 -13.06 -12.19
C PHE A 60 36.07 -12.12 -13.32
N GLY A 61 36.79 -11.04 -12.95
CA GLY A 61 37.27 -10.04 -13.89
C GLY A 61 36.18 -9.09 -14.41
N GLN A 62 35.05 -8.99 -13.70
CA GLN A 62 33.92 -8.13 -14.03
C GLN A 62 33.45 -7.37 -12.79
N ASN A 63 32.79 -6.23 -12.99
CA ASN A 63 32.12 -5.48 -11.96
C ASN A 63 30.72 -6.08 -11.72
N LEU A 64 30.49 -6.65 -10.55
CA LEU A 64 29.19 -7.13 -10.09
C LEU A 64 28.54 -6.10 -9.18
N VAL A 65 27.26 -5.82 -9.45
CA VAL A 65 26.36 -5.15 -8.52
C VAL A 65 25.10 -6.00 -8.37
N SER A 66 24.78 -6.41 -7.15
CA SER A 66 23.54 -7.09 -6.84
C SER A 66 22.74 -6.33 -5.78
N GLN A 67 21.43 -6.36 -5.92
CA GLN A 67 20.49 -5.76 -5.00
C GLN A 67 19.38 -6.76 -4.73
N VAL A 68 19.05 -6.95 -3.46
CA VAL A 68 17.82 -7.62 -3.06
C VAL A 68 17.00 -6.65 -2.22
N TYR A 69 15.68 -6.74 -2.35
CA TYR A 69 14.77 -5.92 -1.59
C TYR A 69 13.52 -6.70 -1.20
N TYR A 70 12.98 -6.34 -0.04
CA TYR A 70 11.69 -6.78 0.47
C TYR A 70 10.95 -5.53 0.95
N ARG A 71 9.68 -5.41 0.57
CA ARG A 71 8.80 -4.33 0.95
C ARG A 71 7.44 -4.91 1.31
N ASP A 72 6.95 -4.57 2.47
CA ASP A 72 5.54 -4.74 2.82
C ASP A 72 4.90 -3.36 3.00
N GLU A 73 3.66 -3.22 2.54
CA GLU A 73 2.89 -1.99 2.63
C GLU A 73 1.43 -2.30 2.94
N SER A 74 0.92 -1.75 4.04
CA SER A 74 -0.50 -1.77 4.38
C SER A 74 -1.08 -0.38 4.24
N LEU A 75 -2.08 -0.25 3.37
CA LEU A 75 -2.80 0.98 3.07
C LEU A 75 -4.25 0.85 3.51
N THR A 76 -4.60 1.56 4.58
CA THR A 76 -5.96 1.62 5.12
C THR A 76 -6.63 2.92 4.75
N PHE A 77 -7.75 2.85 4.06
CA PHE A 77 -8.52 4.02 3.61
C PHE A 77 -9.47 4.52 4.69
N TYR A 78 -9.77 5.83 4.64
CA TYR A 78 -10.77 6.42 5.51
C TYR A 78 -12.14 5.74 5.31
N PRO A 79 -12.86 5.38 6.38
CA PRO A 79 -14.19 4.83 6.24
C PRO A 79 -15.14 5.83 5.58
N PHE A 80 -15.94 5.37 4.64
CA PHE A 80 -16.84 6.22 3.86
C PHE A 80 -18.24 5.59 3.73
N PRO A 81 -19.31 6.42 3.74
CA PRO A 81 -20.67 5.93 3.56
C PRO A 81 -20.96 5.58 2.10
N THR A 82 -21.59 4.42 1.88
CA THR A 82 -22.18 4.09 0.58
C THR A 82 -23.60 4.63 0.53
N LEU A 83 -23.96 5.28 -0.59
CA LEU A 83 -25.31 5.80 -0.81
C LEU A 83 -26.08 4.91 -1.78
N THR A 84 -27.32 4.58 -1.45
CA THR A 84 -28.28 3.93 -2.35
C THR A 84 -29.54 4.77 -2.39
N LYS A 85 -29.91 5.27 -3.58
CA LYS A 85 -31.04 6.19 -3.77
C LYS A 85 -31.00 7.43 -2.86
N GLY A 86 -29.80 7.96 -2.59
CA GLY A 86 -29.59 9.14 -1.74
C GLY A 86 -29.63 8.89 -0.23
N GLN A 87 -29.76 7.63 0.20
CA GLN A 87 -29.72 7.23 1.61
C GLN A 87 -28.45 6.43 1.91
N VAL A 88 -27.89 6.57 3.12
CA VAL A 88 -26.75 5.77 3.56
C VAL A 88 -27.19 4.31 3.69
N SER A 89 -26.59 3.43 2.91
CA SER A 89 -26.88 2.00 2.91
C SER A 89 -25.81 1.17 3.64
N SER A 90 -24.58 1.67 3.73
CA SER A 90 -23.52 1.06 4.53
C SER A 90 -22.44 2.08 4.89
N PHE A 91 -21.61 1.74 5.87
CA PHE A 91 -20.39 2.46 6.21
C PHE A 91 -19.24 1.46 6.19
N SER A 92 -18.19 1.72 5.43
CA SER A 92 -17.11 0.75 5.23
C SER A 92 -15.76 1.40 4.97
N SER A 93 -14.69 0.68 5.30
CA SER A 93 -13.30 1.06 4.98
C SER A 93 -12.61 -0.08 4.25
N SER A 94 -11.86 0.25 3.21
CA SER A 94 -11.01 -0.69 2.48
C SER A 94 -9.59 -0.68 3.03
N GLN A 95 -8.95 -1.84 3.04
CA GLN A 95 -7.53 -2.01 3.32
C GLN A 95 -6.89 -2.78 2.17
N GLN A 96 -5.69 -2.36 1.78
CA GLN A 96 -4.88 -3.01 0.75
C GLN A 96 -3.53 -3.34 1.35
N ASP A 97 -3.16 -4.62 1.30
CA ASP A 97 -1.88 -5.13 1.77
C ASP A 97 -1.09 -5.60 0.54
N THR A 98 0.11 -5.05 0.36
CA THR A 98 0.99 -5.35 -0.77
C THR A 98 2.34 -5.83 -0.26
N ASP A 99 2.68 -7.07 -0.60
CA ASP A 99 3.98 -7.67 -0.32
C ASP A 99 4.77 -7.75 -1.63
N GLN A 100 5.94 -7.11 -1.67
CA GLN A 100 6.81 -7.10 -2.83
C GLN A 100 8.23 -7.54 -2.44
N TYR A 101 8.79 -8.48 -3.17
CA TYR A 101 10.20 -8.81 -3.07
C TYR A 101 10.83 -8.98 -4.43
N GLY A 102 12.12 -8.66 -4.51
CA GLY A 102 12.84 -8.80 -5.76
C GLY A 102 14.34 -8.80 -5.59
N ALA A 103 14.98 -9.21 -6.66
CA ALA A 103 16.42 -9.30 -6.78
C ALA A 103 16.85 -8.81 -8.16
N LYS A 104 17.82 -7.91 -8.17
CA LYS A 104 18.48 -7.40 -9.35
C LYS A 104 19.95 -7.76 -9.30
N LEU A 105 20.49 -8.20 -10.43
CA LEU A 105 21.90 -8.47 -10.62
C LEU A 105 22.36 -7.80 -11.90
N THR A 106 23.49 -7.12 -11.85
CA THR A 106 24.09 -6.41 -12.98
C THR A 106 25.58 -6.68 -12.99
N LEU A 107 26.09 -7.08 -14.15
CA LEU A 107 27.48 -7.39 -14.42
C LEU A 107 27.96 -6.48 -15.53
N ASN A 108 29.07 -5.81 -15.29
CA ASN A 108 29.75 -4.97 -16.26
C ASN A 108 31.14 -5.56 -16.54
N SER A 109 31.43 -5.80 -17.81
CA SER A 109 32.59 -6.56 -18.25
C SER A 109 33.28 -5.85 -19.40
N GLN A 110 34.61 -6.00 -19.48
CA GLN A 110 35.41 -5.53 -20.60
C GLN A 110 36.08 -6.72 -21.29
N PRO A 111 35.34 -7.48 -22.12
CA PRO A 111 35.86 -8.70 -22.74
C PRO A 111 36.99 -8.43 -23.75
N LEU A 112 37.01 -7.23 -24.36
CA LEU A 112 38.01 -6.81 -25.34
C LEU A 112 38.36 -5.33 -25.09
N ALA A 113 39.58 -4.93 -25.44
CA ALA A 113 39.97 -3.52 -25.36
C ALA A 113 39.04 -2.65 -26.24
N GLY A 114 38.38 -1.68 -25.61
CA GLY A 114 37.41 -0.80 -26.28
C GLY A 114 35.96 -1.31 -26.31
N TRP A 115 35.66 -2.43 -25.66
CA TRP A 115 34.29 -2.97 -25.54
C TRP A 115 33.84 -3.03 -24.09
N ASP A 116 32.77 -2.30 -23.77
CA ASP A 116 32.06 -2.39 -22.48
C ASP A 116 30.75 -3.16 -22.68
N LEU A 117 30.62 -4.30 -22.01
CA LEU A 117 29.41 -5.12 -22.02
C LEU A 117 28.78 -5.15 -20.63
N THR A 118 27.57 -4.61 -20.52
CA THR A 118 26.76 -4.68 -19.29
C THR A 118 25.57 -5.59 -19.52
N TRP A 119 25.37 -6.57 -18.64
CA TRP A 119 24.25 -7.51 -18.69
C TRP A 119 23.76 -7.80 -17.28
N GLY A 120 22.54 -8.31 -17.15
CA GLY A 120 21.95 -8.48 -15.84
C GLY A 120 20.61 -9.21 -15.88
N LEU A 121 20.10 -9.48 -14.69
CA LEU A 121 18.83 -10.15 -14.44
C LEU A 121 18.06 -9.35 -13.39
N ASP A 122 16.76 -9.28 -13.55
CA ASP A 122 15.84 -8.70 -12.57
C ASP A 122 14.68 -9.66 -12.39
N ALA A 123 14.32 -9.89 -11.14
CA ALA A 123 13.22 -10.75 -10.77
C ALA A 123 12.46 -10.08 -9.63
N ASP A 124 11.18 -9.82 -9.85
CA ASP A 124 10.27 -9.26 -8.87
C ASP A 124 9.05 -10.16 -8.70
N HIS A 125 8.51 -10.16 -7.49
CA HIS A 125 7.27 -10.82 -7.15
C HIS A 125 6.45 -9.90 -6.25
N GLU A 126 5.18 -9.73 -6.61
CA GLU A 126 4.23 -8.90 -5.88
C GLU A 126 2.96 -9.71 -5.59
N THR A 127 2.54 -9.70 -4.33
CA THR A 127 1.24 -10.20 -3.89
C THR A 127 0.41 -9.04 -3.38
N PHE A 128 -0.86 -9.00 -3.79
CA PHE A 128 -1.80 -7.96 -3.40
C PHE A 128 -3.07 -8.58 -2.81
N ASN A 129 -3.40 -8.17 -1.58
CA ASN A 129 -4.64 -8.49 -0.91
C ASN A 129 -5.44 -7.21 -0.67
N ALA A 130 -6.72 -7.19 -1.06
CA ALA A 130 -7.62 -6.10 -0.69
C ALA A 130 -8.82 -6.64 0.06
N ASN A 131 -9.16 -6.01 1.18
CA ASN A 131 -10.38 -6.31 1.91
C ASN A 131 -11.21 -5.06 2.18
N GLN A 132 -12.51 -5.25 2.38
CA GLN A 132 -13.45 -4.21 2.75
C GLN A 132 -14.16 -4.60 4.05
N MET A 133 -13.98 -3.80 5.09
CA MET A 133 -14.65 -3.96 6.39
C MET A 133 -15.90 -3.09 6.43
N PHE A 134 -17.03 -3.69 6.80
CA PHE A 134 -18.28 -2.97 7.08
C PHE A 134 -18.38 -2.66 8.57
N PHE A 135 -18.89 -1.48 8.92
CA PHE A 135 -19.12 -1.04 10.28
C PHE A 135 -20.61 -1.07 10.64
N ASP A 136 -20.91 -1.13 11.93
CA ASP A 136 -22.29 -1.01 12.43
C ASP A 136 -22.89 0.34 12.02
N LEU A 137 -23.90 0.28 11.16
CA LEU A 137 -24.49 1.47 10.53
C LEU A 137 -25.25 2.34 11.55
N PRO A 138 -26.14 1.81 12.42
CA PRO A 138 -26.78 2.60 13.47
C PRO A 138 -25.79 3.38 14.34
N GLN A 139 -24.72 2.73 14.80
CA GLN A 139 -23.69 3.36 15.63
C GLN A 139 -22.93 4.43 14.86
N SER A 140 -22.46 4.10 13.65
CA SER A 140 -21.67 5.02 12.82
C SER A 140 -22.49 6.27 12.47
N MET A 141 -23.78 6.13 12.15
CA MET A 141 -24.66 7.26 11.89
C MET A 141 -24.89 8.14 13.13
N ALA A 142 -25.04 7.52 14.31
CA ALA A 142 -25.26 8.24 15.56
C ALA A 142 -24.03 9.07 15.97
N SER A 143 -22.82 8.55 15.74
CA SER A 143 -21.56 9.24 16.02
C SER A 143 -21.06 10.13 14.88
N GLY A 144 -21.75 10.16 13.75
CA GLY A 144 -21.29 10.88 12.54
C GLY A 144 -20.00 10.34 11.93
N GLY A 145 -19.72 9.04 12.12
CA GLY A 145 -18.53 8.36 11.61
C GLY A 145 -17.34 8.28 12.57
N CYS A 146 -17.42 8.91 13.74
CA CYS A 146 -16.31 8.92 14.70
C CYS A 146 -16.19 7.67 15.59
N THR A 147 -17.24 6.86 15.72
CA THR A 147 -17.21 5.60 16.49
C THR A 147 -17.63 4.45 15.60
N THR A 148 -16.68 3.58 15.25
CA THR A 148 -16.89 2.55 14.22
C THR A 148 -16.44 1.19 14.72
N ASN A 149 -17.42 0.36 15.07
CA ASN A 149 -17.23 -1.04 15.43
C ASN A 149 -17.53 -1.93 14.22
N ARG A 150 -16.77 -3.01 14.07
CA ARG A 150 -16.97 -3.99 13.01
C ARG A 150 -18.41 -4.54 13.03
N SER A 151 -19.08 -4.51 11.87
CA SER A 151 -20.37 -5.15 11.66
C SER A 151 -20.24 -6.68 11.69
N THR A 152 -21.32 -7.39 11.99
CA THR A 152 -21.40 -8.85 11.83
C THR A 152 -21.37 -9.30 10.36
N GLN A 153 -21.49 -8.36 9.41
CA GLN A 153 -21.37 -8.63 7.99
C GLN A 153 -19.92 -9.03 7.64
N PRO A 154 -19.72 -10.14 6.91
CA PRO A 154 -18.38 -10.59 6.53
C PRO A 154 -17.68 -9.54 5.65
N ALA A 155 -16.38 -9.39 5.86
CA ALA A 155 -15.54 -8.57 5.00
C ALA A 155 -15.54 -9.15 3.58
N ALA A 156 -15.57 -8.28 2.57
CA ALA A 156 -15.36 -8.70 1.18
C ALA A 156 -13.88 -8.66 0.86
N THR A 157 -13.29 -9.78 0.42
CA THR A 157 -11.86 -9.90 0.09
C THR A 157 -11.67 -10.14 -1.40
N ARG A 158 -10.67 -9.50 -2.01
CA ARG A 158 -10.19 -9.75 -3.37
C ARG A 158 -8.69 -9.96 -3.33
N ASP A 159 -8.26 -11.16 -3.68
CA ASP A 159 -6.86 -11.52 -3.80
C ASP A 159 -6.46 -11.42 -5.27
N THR A 160 -5.46 -10.59 -5.59
CA THR A 160 -4.95 -10.48 -6.96
C THR A 160 -3.45 -10.73 -6.95
N VAL A 161 -3.01 -11.82 -7.56
CA VAL A 161 -1.58 -12.06 -7.79
C VAL A 161 -1.23 -11.45 -9.15
N PHE A 162 -0.41 -10.41 -9.17
CA PHE A 162 0.13 -9.85 -10.41
C PHE A 162 1.53 -10.43 -10.65
N PRO A 163 1.68 -11.46 -11.51
CA PRO A 163 3.01 -11.84 -11.98
C PRO A 163 3.48 -10.79 -12.98
N MET A 164 4.15 -9.72 -12.53
CA MET A 164 4.91 -8.85 -13.43
C MET A 164 6.25 -9.52 -13.75
N SER A 165 6.28 -10.47 -14.68
CA SER A 165 7.54 -10.84 -15.33
C SER A 165 7.94 -9.72 -16.30
N ARG A 166 8.49 -8.61 -15.80
CA ARG A 166 9.07 -7.58 -16.69
C ARG A 166 10.41 -8.06 -17.21
N HIS A 167 10.40 -8.78 -18.33
CA HIS A 167 11.59 -8.94 -19.15
C HIS A 167 11.87 -7.59 -19.84
N SER A 168 12.63 -6.72 -19.18
CA SER A 168 13.17 -5.51 -19.80
C SER A 168 14.33 -5.92 -20.71
N CYS A 169 14.02 -6.28 -21.96
CA CYS A 169 15.01 -6.22 -23.04
C CYS A 169 15.16 -4.75 -23.43
N SER A 170 16.14 -4.07 -22.85
CA SER A 170 16.63 -2.80 -23.40
C SER A 170 17.92 -3.08 -24.16
N PRO A 171 17.99 -2.83 -25.48
CA PRO A 171 19.25 -2.77 -26.17
C PRO A 171 19.90 -1.43 -25.80
N ALA A 172 20.95 -1.48 -24.99
CA ALA A 172 21.87 -0.35 -24.89
C ALA A 172 22.72 -0.35 -26.18
N THR A 173 22.30 0.44 -27.16
CA THR A 173 23.12 0.75 -28.34
C THR A 173 24.13 1.83 -27.96
N ILE A 174 25.39 1.60 -28.33
CA ILE A 174 26.51 2.56 -28.32
C ILE A 174 26.24 3.67 -29.33
#